data_AF-A0AA36II20-F1
#
_entry.id   AF-A0AA36II20-F1
#
_cell.length_a   1.000
_cell.length_b   1.000
_cell.length_c   1.000
_cell.angle_alpha   90.00
_cell.angle_beta   90.00
_cell.angle_gamma   90.00
#
_symmetry.space_group_name_H-M   'P 1'
#
loop_
_entity.id
_entity.type
_entity.pdbx_description
1 polymer ?
#
loop_
_entity_poly.entity_id
_entity_poly.type
_entity_poly.pdbx_seq_one_letter_code
_entity_poly.pdbx_strand_id
1 'polypeptide(L)'
;MSSTCCLPCAGLAKLCRAWRRAWLGCDHANASPGQPSEWSSSALTQVSSAIPELTADAPQVPPGQTCRICLEEGGELLSPCVCRGSAKYVHVDCIEAAFRARGLLLDLACPTCKHHYEGPAAVRLGTVALSELQTRYGEEHAVVGAALHNLGVAYGLCGNALKEREHLEKALEIQEREFGPDHCDVATTLSNLGNA
;
A
#
# COMPACT_ATOMS: atom_id res chain seq x y z
N MET A 1 -3.61 -33.84 15.74
CA MET A 1 -3.61 -33.83 14.26
C MET A 1 -3.32 -32.39 13.86
N SER A 2 -2.11 -31.92 14.13
CA SER A 2 -1.00 -31.78 13.15
C SER A 2 -1.24 -30.62 12.20
N SER A 3 -1.21 -29.40 12.74
CA SER A 3 -1.04 -28.18 11.95
C SER A 3 0.45 -27.91 11.83
N THR A 4 1.00 -28.26 10.68
CA THR A 4 2.36 -27.92 10.24
C THR A 4 2.62 -26.43 10.42
N CYS A 5 3.33 -26.08 11.49
CA CYS A 5 3.90 -24.76 11.67
C CYS A 5 4.99 -24.59 10.59
N CYS A 6 4.75 -23.72 9.61
CA CYS A 6 5.77 -23.33 8.64
C CYS A 6 6.98 -22.78 9.40
N LEU A 7 8.14 -23.43 9.27
CA LEU A 7 9.40 -23.06 9.94
C LEU A 7 9.83 -21.57 9.83
N PRO A 8 9.44 -20.77 8.81
CA PRO A 8 9.77 -19.34 8.77
C PRO A 8 9.11 -18.48 9.86
N CYS A 9 7.96 -18.90 10.42
CA CYS A 9 7.16 -18.04 11.30
C CYS A 9 7.77 -17.84 12.71
N ALA A 10 8.60 -18.78 13.18
CA ALA A 10 9.13 -18.73 14.55
C ALA A 10 10.13 -17.57 14.79
N GLY A 11 10.87 -17.15 13.75
CA GLY A 11 11.77 -16.00 13.81
C GLY A 11 11.01 -14.67 13.83
N LEU A 12 9.98 -14.57 12.98
CA LEU A 12 9.13 -13.40 12.84
C LEU A 12 8.28 -13.13 14.09
N ALA A 13 7.75 -14.17 14.75
CA ALA A 13 6.99 -14.02 15.99
C ALA A 13 7.83 -13.46 17.17
N LYS A 14 9.14 -13.72 17.21
CA LYS A 14 10.04 -13.12 18.21
C LYS A 14 10.23 -11.63 17.99
N LEU A 15 10.30 -11.20 16.73
CA LEU A 15 10.39 -9.80 16.33
C LEU A 15 9.10 -9.06 16.63
N CYS A 16 7.92 -9.65 16.36
CA CYS A 16 6.61 -9.09 16.76
C CYS A 16 6.58 -8.73 18.25
N ARG A 17 6.95 -9.68 19.12
CA ARG A 17 6.92 -9.48 20.58
C ARG A 17 7.97 -8.48 21.08
N ALA A 18 9.10 -8.37 20.40
CA ALA A 18 10.13 -7.37 20.72
C ALA A 18 9.68 -5.96 20.31
N TRP A 19 9.15 -5.83 19.09
CA TRP A 19 8.63 -4.57 18.58
C TRP A 19 7.43 -4.08 19.40
N ARG A 20 6.45 -4.95 19.70
CA ARG A 20 5.32 -4.59 20.59
C ARG A 20 5.77 -4.04 21.93
N ARG A 21 6.82 -4.63 22.54
CA ARG A 21 7.37 -4.12 23.81
C ARG A 21 8.11 -2.80 23.66
N ALA A 22 8.81 -2.59 22.54
CA ALA A 22 9.48 -1.32 22.27
C ALA A 22 8.49 -0.20 21.92
N TRP A 23 7.41 -0.51 21.21
CA TRP A 23 6.46 0.48 20.71
C TRP A 23 5.34 0.77 21.72
N LEU A 24 4.72 -0.27 22.32
CA LEU A 24 3.72 -0.09 23.40
C LEU A 24 4.38 0.21 24.76
N GLY A 25 5.67 -0.09 24.93
CA GLY A 25 6.44 0.27 26.13
C GLY A 25 7.09 1.65 26.05
N CYS A 26 6.98 2.35 24.92
CA CYS A 26 7.17 3.79 24.87
C CYS A 26 5.93 4.45 25.48
N ASP A 27 6.00 4.72 26.79
CA ASP A 27 5.07 5.58 27.50
C ASP A 27 4.94 6.92 26.75
N HIS A 28 3.84 7.11 26.03
CA HIS A 28 3.32 8.45 25.72
C HIS A 28 2.99 9.22 27.01
N ALA A 29 3.03 8.54 28.17
CA ALA A 29 2.80 9.07 29.50
C ALA A 29 3.88 10.02 30.04
N ASN A 30 4.97 10.28 29.30
CA ASN A 30 6.00 11.24 29.72
C ASN A 30 6.26 12.40 28.73
N ALA A 31 5.33 12.68 27.82
CA ALA A 31 5.24 13.98 27.17
C ALA A 31 4.57 14.97 28.15
N SER A 32 5.36 15.86 28.75
CA SER A 32 4.84 16.88 29.67
C SER A 32 3.83 17.83 28.98
N PRO A 33 2.81 18.33 29.71
CA PRO A 33 1.64 18.98 29.13
C PRO A 33 1.97 20.41 28.72
N GLY A 34 2.13 20.61 27.41
CA GLY A 34 2.38 21.91 26.81
C GLY A 34 1.57 22.08 25.53
N GLN A 35 0.32 22.53 25.70
CA GLN A 35 -0.57 23.17 24.71
C GLN A 35 -1.13 22.27 23.58
N PRO A 36 -2.46 22.10 23.51
CA PRO A 36 -3.11 21.41 22.40
C PRO A 36 -3.05 22.35 21.19
N SER A 37 -2.36 21.96 20.12
CA SER A 37 -2.55 22.65 18.85
C SER A 37 -3.95 22.31 18.36
N GLU A 38 -4.83 23.30 18.41
CA GLU A 38 -6.21 23.29 17.93
C GLU A 38 -6.34 22.60 16.57
N TRP A 39 -6.62 21.31 16.54
CA TRP A 39 -7.18 20.66 15.36
C TRP A 39 -8.70 20.73 15.52
N SER A 40 -9.21 21.95 15.35
CA SER A 40 -10.63 22.18 15.18
C SER A 40 -11.14 21.25 14.07
N SER A 41 -12.37 20.75 14.21
CA SER A 41 -13.06 19.89 13.24
C SER A 41 -13.22 20.51 11.83
N SER A 42 -12.68 21.71 11.61
CA SER A 42 -12.53 22.37 10.31
C SER A 42 -11.29 21.90 9.54
N ALA A 43 -10.25 21.38 10.21
CA ALA A 43 -9.03 20.89 9.55
C ALA A 43 -9.22 19.53 8.84
N LEU A 44 -10.20 18.73 9.29
CA LEU A 44 -10.59 17.46 8.65
C LEU A 44 -11.32 17.67 7.31
N THR A 45 -11.82 18.88 7.05
CA THR A 45 -12.54 19.21 5.81
C THR A 45 -11.60 19.68 4.69
N GLN A 46 -10.30 19.90 4.97
CA GLN A 46 -9.31 20.32 3.96
C GLN A 46 -8.29 19.23 3.57
N VAL A 47 -8.25 18.09 4.27
CA VAL A 47 -7.38 16.93 3.91
C VAL A 47 -8.13 15.89 3.06
N SER A 48 -9.33 16.22 2.56
CA SER A 48 -10.13 15.31 1.72
C SER A 48 -9.84 15.41 0.22
N SER A 49 -8.94 16.29 -0.22
CA SER A 49 -8.73 16.53 -1.65
C SER A 49 -7.29 16.94 -1.96
N ALA A 50 -6.33 16.08 -1.69
CA ALA A 50 -5.05 16.10 -2.39
C ALA A 50 -4.35 14.75 -2.19
N ILE A 51 -4.47 13.86 -3.18
CA ILE A 51 -3.27 13.13 -3.58
C ILE A 51 -2.28 14.25 -3.90
N PRO A 52 -1.15 14.42 -3.18
CA PRO A 52 -0.14 15.37 -3.63
C PRO A 52 0.15 14.97 -5.07
N GLU A 53 -0.09 15.90 -5.98
CA GLU A 53 0.14 15.75 -7.41
C GLU A 53 1.50 15.08 -7.60
N LEU A 54 1.48 13.78 -7.91
CA LEU A 54 2.63 12.95 -8.27
C LEU A 54 3.12 13.35 -9.68
N THR A 55 3.12 14.63 -10.01
CA THR A 55 3.22 15.13 -11.40
C THR A 55 4.27 16.22 -11.61
N ALA A 56 5.03 16.65 -10.62
CA ALA A 56 5.97 17.75 -10.86
C ALA A 56 7.28 17.34 -11.60
N ASP A 57 7.75 16.10 -11.48
CA ASP A 57 9.04 15.67 -12.07
C ASP A 57 9.03 14.21 -12.58
N ALA A 58 7.88 13.67 -12.98
CA ALA A 58 7.84 12.34 -13.59
C ALA A 58 8.62 12.37 -14.93
N PRO A 59 9.52 11.40 -15.19
CA PRO A 59 10.23 11.34 -16.46
C PRO A 59 9.24 11.31 -17.62
N GLN A 60 9.21 12.40 -18.40
CA GLN A 60 8.35 12.51 -19.57
C GLN A 60 8.64 11.33 -20.50
N VAL A 61 7.61 10.54 -20.80
CA VAL A 61 7.76 9.35 -21.66
C VAL A 61 8.27 9.79 -23.03
N PRO A 62 9.29 9.10 -23.60
CA PRO A 62 9.83 9.46 -24.91
C PRO A 62 8.72 9.52 -25.97
N PRO A 63 8.80 10.45 -26.95
CA PRO A 63 7.83 10.50 -28.04
C PRO A 63 7.86 9.20 -28.88
N GLY A 64 6.70 8.81 -29.41
CA GLY A 64 6.54 7.59 -30.22
C GLY A 64 6.39 6.29 -29.41
N GLN A 65 6.07 6.39 -28.11
CA GLN A 65 5.68 5.22 -27.32
C GLN A 65 4.18 4.99 -27.41
N THR A 66 3.79 3.72 -27.48
CA THR A 66 2.39 3.28 -27.51
C THR A 66 2.02 2.62 -26.20
N CYS A 67 0.75 2.76 -25.82
CA CYS A 67 0.21 1.99 -24.71
C CYS A 67 0.10 0.51 -25.09
N ARG A 68 0.65 -0.39 -24.27
CA ARG A 68 0.61 -1.84 -24.52
C ARG A 68 -0.79 -2.47 -24.51
N ILE A 69 -1.80 -1.75 -24.02
CA ILE A 69 -3.17 -2.26 -23.83
C ILE A 69 -4.08 -1.81 -24.98
N CYS A 70 -4.17 -0.51 -25.25
CA CYS A 70 -5.02 0.03 -26.33
C CYS A 70 -4.29 0.21 -27.67
N LEU A 71 -2.95 0.11 -27.68
CA LEU A 71 -2.09 0.30 -28.86
C LEU A 71 -2.10 1.72 -29.45
N GLU A 72 -2.65 2.70 -28.73
CA GLU A 72 -2.68 4.11 -29.15
C GLU A 72 -1.45 4.89 -28.62
N GLU A 73 -1.05 5.91 -29.39
CA GLU A 73 -0.05 6.91 -29.00
C GLU A 73 -0.70 8.11 -28.30
N GLY A 74 0.10 8.87 -27.54
CA GLY A 74 -0.36 10.08 -26.85
C GLY A 74 -0.93 9.83 -25.45
N GLY A 75 -1.30 10.92 -24.75
CA GLY A 75 -1.73 10.88 -23.35
C GLY A 75 -0.60 10.68 -22.33
N GLU A 76 -0.95 10.67 -21.05
CA GLU A 76 0.00 10.40 -19.96
C GLU A 76 0.26 8.89 -19.86
N LEU A 77 1.46 8.48 -20.26
CA LEU A 77 1.92 7.10 -20.17
C LEU A 77 2.73 6.91 -18.90
N LEU A 78 2.48 5.81 -18.20
CA LEU A 78 3.32 5.34 -17.11
C LEU A 78 4.21 4.20 -17.58
N SER A 79 5.37 4.04 -16.94
CA SER A 79 6.24 2.87 -17.08
C SER A 79 6.30 2.09 -15.76
N PRO A 80 5.20 1.46 -15.31
CA PRO A 80 5.10 0.91 -13.96
C PRO A 80 5.87 -0.41 -13.77
N CYS A 81 6.52 -0.93 -14.80
CA CYS A 81 7.27 -2.18 -14.71
C CYS A 81 8.53 -2.19 -15.57
N VAL A 82 9.46 -3.08 -15.25
CA VAL A 82 10.76 -3.26 -15.94
C VAL A 82 10.66 -4.03 -17.27
N CYS A 83 9.50 -4.01 -17.93
CA CYS A 83 9.34 -4.65 -19.25
C CYS A 83 10.25 -3.99 -20.32
N ARG A 84 10.59 -4.73 -21.37
CA ARG A 84 11.42 -4.23 -22.48
C ARG A 84 10.58 -3.55 -23.55
N GLY A 85 11.16 -2.55 -24.22
CA GLY A 85 10.54 -1.86 -25.36
C GLY A 85 9.26 -1.12 -24.99
N SER A 86 8.30 -1.08 -25.92
CA SER A 86 6.98 -0.44 -25.73
C SER A 86 6.09 -1.17 -24.72
N ALA A 87 6.38 -2.44 -24.40
CA ALA A 87 5.57 -3.26 -23.49
C ALA A 87 5.61 -2.80 -22.02
N LYS A 88 6.46 -1.83 -21.67
CA LYS A 88 6.46 -1.20 -20.34
C LYS A 88 5.50 -0.02 -20.22
N TYR A 89 5.14 0.61 -21.33
CA TYR A 89 4.31 1.81 -21.32
C TYR A 89 2.82 1.46 -21.34
N VAL A 90 2.06 2.14 -20.50
CA VAL A 90 0.62 1.93 -20.37
C VAL A 90 -0.05 3.19 -19.89
N HIS A 91 -1.26 3.47 -20.41
CA HIS A 91 -2.08 4.53 -19.84
C HIS A 91 -2.57 4.16 -18.46
N VAL A 92 -2.63 5.17 -17.62
CA VAL A 92 -3.19 5.20 -16.26
C VAL A 92 -4.58 4.54 -16.19
N ASP A 93 -5.46 4.84 -17.14
CA ASP A 93 -6.82 4.30 -17.16
C ASP A 93 -6.89 2.90 -17.77
N CYS A 94 -6.04 2.62 -18.77
CA CYS A 94 -5.96 1.30 -19.39
C CYS A 94 -5.49 0.23 -18.40
N ILE A 95 -4.48 0.55 -17.57
CA ILE A 95 -3.99 -0.39 -16.55
C ILE A 95 -5.04 -0.62 -15.47
N GLU A 96 -5.77 0.42 -15.06
CA GLU A 96 -6.86 0.31 -14.09
C GLU A 96 -8.02 -0.54 -14.62
N ALA A 97 -8.47 -0.28 -15.86
CA ALA A 97 -9.51 -1.08 -16.51
C ALA A 97 -9.10 -2.56 -16.61
N ALA A 98 -7.85 -2.82 -17.03
CA ALA A 98 -7.31 -4.17 -17.10
C ALA A 98 -7.18 -4.85 -15.72
N PHE A 99 -6.87 -4.07 -14.68
CA PHE A 99 -6.79 -4.54 -13.30
C PHE A 99 -8.18 -4.94 -12.77
N ARG A 100 -9.18 -4.07 -12.94
CA ARG A 100 -10.58 -4.38 -12.59
C ARG A 100 -11.09 -5.62 -13.33
N ALA A 101 -10.83 -5.71 -14.63
CA ALA A 101 -11.27 -6.85 -15.45
C ALA A 101 -10.65 -8.19 -15.01
N ARG A 102 -9.45 -8.19 -14.43
CA ARG A 102 -8.81 -9.40 -13.90
C ARG A 102 -9.41 -9.87 -12.58
N GLY A 103 -9.94 -8.96 -11.76
CA GLY A 103 -10.48 -9.26 -10.43
C GLY A 103 -9.43 -9.70 -9.39
N LEU A 104 -8.14 -9.66 -9.73
CA LEU A 104 -7.03 -9.99 -8.83
C LEU A 104 -6.62 -8.75 -8.04
N LEU A 105 -7.51 -8.25 -7.18
CA LEU A 105 -7.38 -6.95 -6.51
C LEU A 105 -6.18 -6.84 -5.55
N LEU A 106 -5.58 -7.96 -5.13
CA LEU A 106 -4.35 -7.94 -4.32
C LEU A 106 -3.07 -8.10 -5.15
N ASP A 107 -3.19 -8.47 -6.43
CA ASP A 107 -2.05 -8.71 -7.32
C ASP A 107 -1.67 -7.41 -8.06
N LEU A 108 -0.91 -6.54 -7.39
CA LEU A 108 -0.36 -5.31 -7.95
C LEU A 108 0.91 -5.58 -8.75
N ALA A 109 0.87 -6.54 -9.68
CA ALA A 109 2.02 -6.92 -10.48
C ALA A 109 1.74 -6.92 -11.98
N CYS A 110 2.80 -6.78 -12.76
CA CYS A 110 2.73 -6.92 -14.19
C CYS A 110 2.39 -8.36 -14.57
N PRO A 111 1.34 -8.60 -15.39
CA PRO A 111 0.98 -9.95 -15.80
C PRO A 111 2.06 -10.62 -16.65
N THR A 112 2.88 -9.82 -17.34
CA THR A 112 3.93 -10.26 -18.26
C THR A 112 5.23 -10.59 -17.54
N CYS A 113 5.79 -9.65 -16.78
CA CYS A 113 7.11 -9.82 -16.14
C CYS A 113 7.05 -10.13 -14.64
N LYS A 114 5.86 -10.17 -14.02
CA LYS A 114 5.64 -10.42 -12.59
C LYS A 114 6.27 -9.41 -11.62
N HIS A 115 6.91 -8.37 -12.15
CA HIS A 115 7.39 -7.26 -11.34
C HIS A 115 6.19 -6.53 -10.69
N HIS A 116 6.29 -6.27 -9.39
CA HIS A 116 5.33 -5.45 -8.66
C HIS A 116 5.32 -4.05 -9.25
N TYR A 117 4.15 -3.46 -9.42
CA TYR A 117 4.08 -2.09 -9.89
C TYR A 117 4.71 -1.15 -8.84
N GLU A 118 5.43 -0.15 -9.33
CA GLU A 118 6.08 0.86 -8.50
C GLU A 118 5.50 2.26 -8.79
N GLY A 119 5.74 3.20 -7.87
CA GLY A 119 5.41 4.61 -8.05
C GLY A 119 3.90 4.91 -8.12
N PRO A 120 3.49 5.95 -8.88
CA PRO A 120 2.09 6.39 -8.95
C PRO A 120 1.10 5.30 -9.38
N ALA A 121 1.53 4.36 -10.21
CA ALA A 121 0.67 3.26 -10.65
C ALA A 121 0.31 2.32 -9.50
N ALA A 122 1.27 2.00 -8.63
CA ALA A 122 1.06 1.13 -7.47
C ALA A 122 0.03 1.74 -6.51
N VAL A 123 0.20 3.03 -6.21
CA VAL A 123 -0.73 3.78 -5.35
C VAL A 123 -2.13 3.81 -5.96
N ARG A 124 -2.26 4.15 -7.25
CA ARG A 124 -3.57 4.21 -7.92
C ARG A 124 -4.29 2.86 -7.96
N LEU A 125 -3.58 1.78 -8.28
CA LEU A 125 -4.20 0.46 -8.31
C LEU A 125 -4.53 -0.04 -6.89
N GLY A 126 -3.68 0.28 -5.91
CA GLY A 126 -3.93 -0.02 -4.50
C GLY A 126 -5.16 0.70 -3.92
N THR A 127 -5.40 1.96 -4.29
CA THR A 127 -6.61 2.69 -3.85
C THR A 127 -7.87 2.10 -4.47
N VAL A 128 -7.83 1.75 -5.76
CA VAL A 128 -8.95 1.05 -6.43
C VAL A 128 -9.20 -0.31 -5.78
N ALA A 129 -8.15 -1.09 -5.53
CA ALA A 129 -8.25 -2.37 -4.85
C ALA A 129 -8.91 -2.24 -3.47
N LEU A 130 -8.47 -1.27 -2.67
CA LEU A 130 -9.01 -1.04 -1.34
C LEU A 130 -10.52 -0.74 -1.39
N SER A 131 -10.95 0.18 -2.26
CA SER A 131 -12.36 0.57 -2.38
C SER A 131 -13.28 -0.59 -2.79
N GLU A 132 -12.85 -1.40 -3.75
CA GLU A 132 -13.59 -2.57 -4.22
C GLU A 132 -13.69 -3.65 -3.12
N LEU A 133 -12.59 -3.89 -2.40
CA LEU A 133 -12.54 -4.89 -1.34
C LEU A 133 -13.35 -4.47 -0.11
N GLN A 134 -13.32 -3.19 0.27
CA GLN A 134 -14.16 -2.64 1.33
C GLN A 134 -15.65 -2.79 0.99
N THR A 135 -16.03 -2.51 -0.26
CA THR A 135 -17.42 -2.67 -0.71
C THR A 135 -17.88 -4.13 -0.68
N ARG A 136 -16.99 -5.06 -1.02
CA ARG A 136 -17.31 -6.49 -1.13
C ARG A 136 -17.32 -7.23 0.21
N TYR A 137 -16.41 -6.89 1.13
CA TYR A 137 -16.17 -7.66 2.35
C TYR A 137 -16.35 -6.87 3.65
N GLY A 138 -16.47 -5.54 3.58
CA GLY A 138 -16.49 -4.65 4.74
C GLY A 138 -15.08 -4.24 5.20
N GLU A 139 -15.01 -3.11 5.92
CA GLU A 139 -13.74 -2.44 6.27
C GLU A 139 -12.84 -3.26 7.21
N GLU A 140 -13.43 -4.12 8.04
CA GLU A 140 -12.73 -4.86 9.09
C GLU A 140 -12.24 -6.25 8.65
N HIS A 141 -12.43 -6.61 7.38
CA HIS A 141 -12.12 -7.94 6.87
C HIS A 141 -10.61 -8.13 6.62
N ALA A 142 -10.08 -9.33 6.89
CA ALA A 142 -8.66 -9.63 6.71
C ALA A 142 -8.08 -9.28 5.32
N VAL A 143 -8.87 -9.48 4.26
CA VAL A 143 -8.51 -9.11 2.88
C VAL A 143 -8.37 -7.60 2.69
N VAL A 144 -9.15 -6.79 3.40
CA VAL A 144 -9.00 -5.32 3.43
C VAL A 144 -7.72 -4.94 4.18
N GLY A 145 -7.39 -5.63 5.27
CA GLY A 145 -6.09 -5.48 5.94
C GLY A 145 -4.90 -5.74 5.00
N ALA A 146 -4.97 -6.77 4.15
CA ALA A 146 -3.95 -7.02 3.14
C ALA A 146 -3.88 -5.92 2.06
N ALA A 147 -5.02 -5.36 1.64
CA ALA A 147 -5.06 -4.26 0.69
C ALA A 147 -4.46 -2.96 1.27
N LEU A 148 -4.78 -2.64 2.54
CA LEU A 148 -4.20 -1.52 3.28
C LEU A 148 -2.68 -1.68 3.42
N HIS A 149 -2.20 -2.89 3.72
CA HIS A 149 -0.78 -3.17 3.79
C HIS A 149 -0.09 -2.85 2.45
N ASN A 150 -0.61 -3.38 1.34
CA ASN A 150 -0.04 -3.16 0.02
C ASN A 150 -0.05 -1.69 -0.39
N LEU A 151 -1.12 -0.95 -0.07
CA LEU A 151 -1.22 0.48 -0.34
C LEU A 151 -0.24 1.29 0.52
N GLY A 152 -0.05 0.92 1.79
CA GLY A 152 0.95 1.52 2.67
C GLY A 152 2.37 1.39 2.10
N VAL A 153 2.76 0.17 1.71
CA VAL A 153 4.05 -0.10 1.06
C VAL A 153 4.21 0.72 -0.23
N ALA A 154 3.15 0.83 -1.04
CA ALA A 154 3.19 1.64 -2.26
C ALA A 154 3.46 3.13 -1.96
N TYR A 155 2.87 3.68 -0.89
CA TYR A 155 3.15 5.05 -0.44
C TYR A 155 4.58 5.23 0.06
N GLY A 156 5.12 4.25 0.80
CA GLY A 156 6.50 4.25 1.28
C GLY A 156 7.52 4.28 0.15
N LEU A 157 7.31 3.45 -0.87
CA LEU A 157 8.12 3.45 -2.09
C LEU A 157 8.02 4.77 -2.89
N CYS A 158 6.93 5.52 -2.74
CA CYS A 158 6.79 6.87 -3.29
C CYS A 158 7.40 7.96 -2.39
N GLY A 159 8.01 7.60 -1.26
CA GLY A 159 8.59 8.54 -0.30
C GLY A 159 7.56 9.21 0.63
N ASN A 160 6.32 8.72 0.69
CA ASN A 160 5.28 9.25 1.57
C ASN A 160 5.14 8.42 2.85
N ALA A 161 6.08 8.60 3.77
CA ALA A 161 6.13 7.90 5.05
C ALA A 161 4.87 8.11 5.92
N LEU A 162 4.25 9.30 5.84
CA LEU A 162 3.04 9.60 6.61
C LEU A 162 1.86 8.71 6.19
N LYS A 163 1.61 8.62 4.87
CA LYS A 163 0.54 7.77 4.34
C LYS A 163 0.88 6.29 4.49
N GLU A 164 2.14 5.92 4.32
CA GLU A 164 2.61 4.56 4.59
C GLU A 164 2.23 4.13 6.00
N ARG A 165 2.65 4.90 7.02
CA ARG A 165 2.37 4.59 8.42
C ARG A 165 0.87 4.48 8.69
N GLU A 166 0.08 5.45 8.25
CA GLU A 166 -1.38 5.45 8.46
C GLU A 166 -2.04 4.16 7.94
N HIS A 167 -1.65 3.72 6.74
CA HIS A 167 -2.25 2.54 6.12
C HIS A 167 -1.76 1.25 6.76
N LEU A 168 -0.47 1.19 7.14
CA LEU A 168 0.10 0.04 7.83
C LEU A 168 -0.43 -0.12 9.26
N GLU A 169 -0.68 0.97 9.99
CA GLU A 169 -1.31 0.93 11.32
C GLU A 169 -2.73 0.34 11.25
N LYS A 170 -3.56 0.83 10.31
CA LYS A 170 -4.90 0.26 10.07
C LYS A 170 -4.86 -1.20 9.64
N ALA A 171 -3.90 -1.56 8.77
CA ALA A 171 -3.70 -2.96 8.37
C ALA A 171 -3.34 -3.85 9.57
N LEU A 172 -2.46 -3.35 10.45
CA LEU A 172 -2.02 -4.06 11.64
C LEU A 172 -3.19 -4.36 12.58
N GLU A 173 -4.03 -3.37 12.88
CA GLU A 173 -5.20 -3.54 13.75
C GLU A 173 -6.12 -4.66 13.26
N ILE A 174 -6.43 -4.67 11.95
CA ILE A 174 -7.25 -5.71 11.33
C ILE A 174 -6.56 -7.07 11.39
N GLN A 175 -5.29 -7.15 10.98
CA GLN A 175 -4.54 -8.41 10.92
C GLN A 175 -4.35 -9.03 12.30
N GLU A 176 -4.09 -8.22 13.33
CA GLU A 176 -3.93 -8.70 14.71
C GLU A 176 -5.23 -9.24 15.29
N ARG A 177 -6.36 -8.61 14.96
CA ARG A 177 -7.67 -9.10 15.39
C ARG A 177 -8.04 -10.43 14.71
N GLU A 178 -7.81 -10.53 13.40
CA GLU A 178 -8.24 -11.69 12.60
C GLU A 178 -7.30 -12.90 12.76
N PHE A 179 -5.99 -12.67 12.82
CA PHE A 179 -4.99 -13.74 12.81
C PHE A 179 -4.24 -13.91 14.15
N GLY A 180 -4.29 -12.89 15.01
CA GLY A 180 -3.48 -12.83 16.23
C GLY A 180 -2.09 -12.23 16.02
N PRO A 181 -1.44 -11.79 17.10
CA PRO A 181 -0.20 -10.99 17.05
C PRO A 181 1.06 -11.74 16.59
N ASP A 182 1.02 -13.06 16.55
CA ASP A 182 2.17 -13.91 16.16
C ASP A 182 2.09 -14.36 14.68
N HIS A 183 1.10 -13.87 13.91
CA HIS A 183 0.96 -14.21 12.50
C HIS A 183 2.07 -13.59 11.63
N CYS A 184 2.41 -14.24 10.52
CA CYS A 184 3.45 -13.75 9.60
C CYS A 184 3.11 -12.42 8.95
N ASP A 185 1.83 -12.18 8.66
CA ASP A 185 1.38 -10.92 8.05
C ASP A 185 1.52 -9.76 9.03
N VAL A 186 1.18 -9.98 10.30
CA VAL A 186 1.41 -9.02 11.39
C VAL A 186 2.90 -8.69 11.48
N ALA A 187 3.77 -9.70 11.48
CA ALA A 187 5.22 -9.48 11.53
C ALA A 187 5.75 -8.68 10.34
N THR A 188 5.20 -8.91 9.15
CA THR A 188 5.58 -8.21 7.93
C THR A 188 5.14 -6.75 8.01
N THR A 189 3.90 -6.48 8.42
CA THR A 189 3.38 -5.12 8.65
C THR A 189 4.20 -4.36 9.69
N LEU A 190 4.55 -5.01 10.82
CA LEU A 190 5.40 -4.42 11.84
C LEU A 190 6.81 -4.10 11.34
N SER A 191 7.38 -4.96 10.49
CA SER A 191 8.70 -4.72 9.90
C SER A 191 8.68 -3.50 8.98
N ASN A 192 7.62 -3.35 8.18
CA ASN A 192 7.46 -2.18 7.31
C ASN A 192 7.18 -0.91 8.11
N LEU A 193 6.39 -0.97 9.18
CA LEU A 193 6.22 0.16 10.12
C LEU A 193 7.53 0.59 10.78
N GLY A 194 8.47 -0.33 11.00
CA GLY A 194 9.80 0.01 11.50
C GLY A 194 10.69 0.74 10.49
N ASN A 195 10.36 0.67 9.19
CA ASN A 195 11.09 1.33 8.11
C ASN A 195 10.45 2.65 7.65
N ALA A 196 9.20 2.90 8.01
CA ALA A 196 8.43 4.12 7.72
C ALA A 196 8.85 5.28 8.63
#